data_AF-A0A4D6M7Z5-F1
#
_entry.id   AF-A0A4D6M7Z5-F1
#
_cell.length_a   1.000
_cell.length_b   1.000
_cell.length_c   1.000
_cell.angle_alpha   90.00
_cell.angle_beta   90.00
_cell.angle_gamma   90.00
#
_symmetry.space_group_name_H-M   'P 1'
#
loop_
_entity.id
_entity.type
_entity.pdbx_description
1 polymer ?
#
loop_
_entity_poly.entity_id
_entity_poly.type
_entity_poly.pdbx_seq_one_letter_code
_entity_poly.pdbx_strand_id
1 'polypeptide(L)'
;MGMSKQDLARRLKSIRAPLLPRPAVGEVLTRATETLQISSDDKETVSESGLKRRRRGLVTRVPAEAITTLSQSRPEQATSSIGSLHLEGSSSGGQSFWDSSYQHVSHSLAHNVFEGDLQCLLNQDLSSVQEDICAFLHKAEVSTIALCKKLNQMNLIEEKKNKEISAAKVEIARLNVELVEYENLKRKLKEEETRSAELGIALKEAMRKSDEIEVHFRRLEMDAEEKEKSWCEQEEKMANEAATTYGVGFEAALEQVRLLCPTADLSGVDAEKVVIDGNFVDG
;
A
#
# COMPACT_ATOMS: atom_id res chain seq x y z
N MET A 1 -11.85 37.85 -14.52
CA MET A 1 -11.34 37.39 -15.83
C MET A 1 -11.36 35.87 -15.86
N GLY A 2 -12.36 35.28 -16.52
CA GLY A 2 -12.47 33.83 -16.69
C GLY A 2 -11.71 33.37 -17.93
N MET A 3 -10.90 32.32 -17.82
CA MET A 3 -10.21 31.73 -18.98
C MET A 3 -11.23 31.12 -19.95
N SER A 4 -11.04 31.38 -21.25
CA SER A 4 -11.88 30.83 -22.32
C SER A 4 -11.80 29.30 -22.34
N LYS A 5 -12.93 28.64 -22.67
CA LYS A 5 -13.00 27.18 -22.86
C LYS A 5 -11.95 26.67 -23.86
N GLN A 6 -11.56 27.49 -24.83
CA GLN A 6 -10.51 27.15 -25.81
C GLN A 6 -9.10 27.12 -25.18
N ASP A 7 -8.83 27.96 -24.19
CA ASP A 7 -7.55 27.98 -23.47
C ASP A 7 -7.41 26.81 -22.50
N LEU A 8 -8.52 26.44 -21.85
CA LEU A 8 -8.56 25.23 -21.02
C LEU A 8 -8.26 23.98 -21.85
N ALA A 9 -8.87 23.88 -23.04
CA ALA A 9 -8.67 22.75 -23.95
C ALA A 9 -7.22 22.68 -24.50
N ARG A 10 -6.60 23.83 -24.81
CA ARG A 10 -5.19 23.87 -25.21
C ARG A 10 -4.25 23.42 -24.09
N ARG A 11 -4.50 23.84 -22.85
CA ARG A 11 -3.70 23.42 -21.69
C ARG A 11 -3.82 21.93 -21.39
N LEU A 12 -5.02 21.38 -21.45
CA LEU A 12 -5.24 19.94 -21.25
C LEU A 12 -4.54 19.09 -22.33
N LYS A 13 -4.50 19.58 -23.58
CA LYS A 13 -3.73 18.92 -24.65
C LYS A 13 -2.21 19.00 -24.44
N SER A 14 -1.72 20.10 -23.87
CA SER A 14 -0.30 20.27 -23.55
C SER A 14 0.17 19.35 -22.41
N ILE A 15 -0.70 19.00 -21.46
CA ILE A 15 -0.37 18.16 -20.30
C ILE A 15 -0.34 16.67 -20.67
N ARG A 16 -1.07 16.27 -21.72
CA ARG A 16 -1.16 14.88 -22.17
C ARG A 16 -0.09 14.47 -23.18
N ALA A 17 0.91 15.32 -23.45
CA ALA A 17 2.05 14.96 -24.27
C ALA A 17 2.98 14.03 -23.47
N PRO A 18 3.16 12.75 -23.86
CA PRO A 18 4.12 11.88 -23.20
C PRO A 18 5.54 12.37 -23.52
N LEU A 19 6.32 12.64 -22.47
CA LEU A 19 7.77 12.65 -22.56
C LEU A 19 8.22 11.21 -22.87
N LEU A 20 8.34 10.87 -24.15
CA LEU A 20 9.04 9.68 -24.59
C LEU A 20 10.34 10.08 -25.30
N PRO A 21 11.43 9.33 -25.04
CA PRO A 21 12.74 9.59 -25.61
C PRO A 21 12.78 9.22 -27.09
N ARG A 22 13.56 10.00 -27.84
CA ARG A 22 13.92 9.84 -29.25
C ARG A 22 14.67 8.53 -29.47
N PRO A 23 14.25 7.63 -30.38
CA PRO A 23 15.13 6.62 -30.96
C PRO A 23 15.64 7.12 -32.32
N ALA A 24 16.94 6.92 -32.55
CA ALA A 24 17.54 7.04 -33.86
C ALA A 24 17.23 5.78 -34.68
N VAL A 25 16.78 6.02 -35.92
CA VAL A 25 17.02 5.27 -37.16
C VAL A 25 17.08 3.74 -37.09
N GLY A 26 16.10 3.09 -37.73
CA GLY A 26 16.15 1.68 -38.10
C GLY A 26 14.83 1.24 -38.71
N GLU A 27 14.78 1.22 -40.04
CA GLU A 27 13.65 0.80 -40.87
C GLU A 27 13.19 -0.64 -40.55
N VAL A 28 11.88 -0.90 -40.64
CA VAL A 28 11.29 -1.92 -41.54
C VAL A 28 9.76 -1.87 -41.44
N LEU A 29 9.19 -1.70 -42.62
CA LEU A 29 7.81 -1.78 -43.08
C LEU A 29 7.13 -3.12 -42.72
N THR A 30 5.95 -3.08 -42.10
CA THR A 30 4.79 -3.88 -42.56
C THR A 30 3.46 -3.24 -42.14
N ARG A 31 2.56 -3.22 -43.11
CA ARG A 31 1.25 -2.60 -43.17
C ARG A 31 0.21 -3.64 -42.74
N ALA A 32 -0.68 -3.32 -41.82
CA ALA A 32 -1.94 -4.04 -41.65
C ALA A 32 -3.03 -3.04 -41.23
N THR A 33 -3.91 -2.78 -42.18
CA THR A 33 -5.20 -2.10 -42.05
C THR A 33 -6.18 -3.02 -41.35
N GLU A 34 -6.87 -2.56 -40.32
CA GLU A 34 -8.23 -3.06 -40.02
C GLU A 34 -9.02 -1.99 -39.25
N THR A 35 -9.94 -1.40 -39.99
CA THR A 35 -11.10 -0.61 -39.55
C THR A 35 -12.18 -1.55 -39.01
N LEU A 36 -12.78 -1.25 -37.85
CA LEU A 36 -14.18 -1.54 -37.48
C LEU A 36 -14.37 -0.99 -36.04
N GLN A 37 -15.07 0.13 -35.86
CA GLN A 37 -16.52 0.26 -35.72
C GLN A 37 -17.00 0.03 -34.28
N ILE A 38 -17.67 1.05 -33.76
CA ILE A 38 -18.13 1.26 -32.39
C ILE A 38 -19.30 0.32 -32.06
N SER A 39 -19.34 -0.22 -30.84
CA SER A 39 -20.61 -0.48 -30.13
C SER A 39 -20.49 -0.09 -28.66
N SER A 40 -21.23 0.95 -28.32
CA SER A 40 -21.70 1.29 -26.97
C SER A 40 -22.70 0.22 -26.51
N ASP A 41 -22.60 -0.24 -25.27
CA ASP A 41 -23.79 -0.70 -24.56
C ASP A 41 -23.66 -0.52 -23.05
N ASP A 42 -24.73 0.03 -22.47
CA ASP A 42 -24.95 0.25 -21.05
C ASP A 42 -25.58 -1.00 -20.42
N LYS A 43 -25.40 -1.08 -19.10
CA LYS A 43 -26.21 -1.77 -18.09
C LYS A 43 -25.74 -3.13 -17.55
N GLU A 44 -25.86 -3.13 -16.23
CA GLU A 44 -26.45 -4.16 -15.37
C GLU A 44 -25.47 -4.91 -14.46
N THR A 45 -25.45 -4.42 -13.23
CA THR A 45 -25.02 -5.09 -12.02
C THR A 45 -25.73 -6.43 -11.86
N VAL A 46 -24.99 -7.55 -11.92
CA VAL A 46 -25.40 -8.80 -11.29
C VAL A 46 -24.19 -9.43 -10.61
N SER A 47 -24.18 -9.31 -9.28
CA SER A 47 -23.26 -10.02 -8.40
C SER A 47 -23.76 -11.43 -8.17
N GLU A 48 -23.16 -12.42 -8.82
CA GLU A 48 -23.18 -13.80 -8.35
C GLU A 48 -21.81 -14.45 -8.57
N SER A 49 -21.12 -14.80 -7.48
CA SER A 49 -20.18 -15.91 -7.52
C SER A 49 -20.30 -16.71 -6.23
N GLY A 50 -20.89 -17.90 -6.38
CA GLY A 50 -21.01 -18.89 -5.34
C GLY A 50 -19.65 -19.48 -4.98
N LEU A 51 -19.19 -19.22 -3.75
CA LEU A 51 -18.11 -19.97 -3.14
C LEU A 51 -18.71 -20.97 -2.14
N LYS A 52 -18.82 -22.23 -2.58
CA LYS A 52 -19.11 -23.38 -1.71
C LYS A 52 -17.98 -23.52 -0.68
N ARG A 53 -18.18 -23.04 0.56
CA ARG A 53 -17.30 -23.36 1.69
C ARG A 53 -17.91 -24.49 2.51
N ARG A 54 -17.44 -25.70 2.23
CA ARG A 54 -17.69 -26.91 3.02
C ARG A 54 -16.53 -27.10 3.98
N ARG A 55 -16.72 -26.91 5.30
CA ARG A 55 -16.07 -27.75 6.34
C ARG A 55 -16.68 -27.54 7.73
N ARG A 56 -17.18 -28.65 8.29
CA ARG A 56 -17.45 -28.87 9.72
C ARG A 56 -16.14 -29.18 10.46
N GLY A 57 -16.16 -29.00 11.78
CA GLY A 57 -15.27 -29.62 12.77
C GLY A 57 -14.58 -28.57 13.63
N LEU A 58 -15.22 -28.10 14.71
CA LEU A 58 -15.19 -28.68 16.06
C LEU A 58 -13.81 -28.56 16.72
N VAL A 59 -13.74 -27.58 17.63
CA VAL A 59 -12.65 -27.33 18.56
C VAL A 59 -12.76 -28.36 19.69
N THR A 60 -11.74 -29.21 19.83
CA THR A 60 -11.46 -29.90 21.10
C THR A 60 -9.96 -29.83 21.34
N ARG A 61 -9.60 -29.31 22.50
CA ARG A 61 -8.23 -29.06 22.97
C ARG A 61 -7.98 -30.03 24.12
N VAL A 62 -7.10 -31.01 23.94
CA VAL A 62 -6.41 -31.76 25.01
C VAL A 62 -5.00 -32.12 24.49
N PRO A 63 -3.93 -31.99 25.31
CA PRO A 63 -2.55 -32.21 24.90
C PRO A 63 -2.05 -33.62 25.24
N ALA A 64 -0.82 -33.89 24.78
CA ALA A 64 0.02 -35.07 25.02
C ALA A 64 -0.31 -36.29 24.16
N GLU A 65 0.56 -36.59 23.20
CA GLU A 65 1.26 -37.88 23.16
C GLU A 65 2.40 -37.87 22.14
N ALA A 66 3.44 -38.62 22.50
CA ALA A 66 4.67 -38.82 21.78
C ALA A 66 4.43 -39.52 20.44
N ILE A 67 5.17 -39.11 19.40
CA ILE A 67 5.28 -39.89 18.17
C ILE A 67 6.75 -40.25 17.98
N THR A 68 7.07 -41.41 18.55
CA THR A 68 8.16 -42.30 18.18
C THR A 68 7.99 -42.68 16.71
N THR A 69 8.86 -42.19 15.81
CA THR A 69 9.01 -42.77 14.46
C THR A 69 10.29 -43.60 14.43
N LEU A 70 10.19 -44.78 15.05
CA LEU A 70 11.12 -45.88 14.84
C LEU A 70 10.87 -46.46 13.45
N SER A 71 11.62 -45.98 12.46
CA SER A 71 11.70 -46.61 11.13
C SER A 71 12.95 -47.50 11.11
N GLN A 72 12.82 -48.66 11.74
CA GLN A 72 13.83 -49.71 11.75
C GLN A 72 13.62 -50.59 10.52
N SER A 73 14.25 -50.22 9.40
CA SER A 73 14.42 -51.12 8.26
C SER A 73 15.40 -52.22 8.68
N ARG A 74 14.82 -53.39 8.96
CA ARG A 74 15.51 -54.67 9.21
C ARG A 74 16.27 -55.10 7.95
N PRO A 75 17.61 -55.24 7.98
CA PRO A 75 18.28 -56.12 7.05
C PRO A 75 18.27 -57.51 7.68
N GLU A 76 17.51 -58.43 7.08
CA GLU A 76 17.71 -59.85 7.30
C GLU A 76 19.09 -60.24 6.76
N GLN A 77 20.08 -60.33 7.64
CA GLN A 77 21.33 -61.01 7.37
C GLN A 77 21.33 -62.30 8.19
N ALA A 78 21.01 -63.40 7.52
CA ALA A 78 21.42 -64.72 7.94
C ALA A 78 22.96 -64.76 7.88
N THR A 79 23.62 -64.39 8.98
CA THR A 79 25.01 -64.75 9.20
C THR A 79 24.99 -66.15 9.77
N SER A 80 25.57 -67.08 9.01
CA SER A 80 25.88 -68.42 9.47
C SER A 80 26.72 -68.29 10.74
N SER A 81 26.13 -68.62 11.88
CA SER A 81 26.81 -68.72 13.16
C SER A 81 27.68 -69.96 13.13
N ILE A 82 28.96 -69.79 12.77
CA ILE A 82 30.00 -70.73 13.16
C ILE A 82 30.11 -70.59 14.68
N GLY A 83 29.83 -71.69 15.38
CA GLY A 83 29.53 -71.71 16.80
C GLY A 83 30.58 -71.02 17.68
N SER A 84 30.10 -70.41 18.77
CA SER A 84 30.95 -69.96 19.88
C SER A 84 31.85 -71.09 20.36
N LEU A 85 33.15 -71.00 20.05
CA LEU A 85 34.17 -71.76 20.75
C LEU A 85 34.31 -71.17 22.15
N HIS A 86 33.57 -71.75 23.09
CA HIS A 86 33.68 -71.44 24.51
C HIS A 86 35.04 -71.95 25.01
N LEU A 87 36.05 -71.08 25.01
CA LEU A 87 37.37 -71.40 25.54
C LEU A 87 37.34 -71.21 27.06
N GLU A 88 37.12 -72.31 27.77
CA GLU A 88 37.14 -72.36 29.23
C GLU A 88 38.60 -72.35 29.70
N GLY A 89 39.15 -71.16 29.92
CA GLY A 89 40.49 -71.02 30.51
C GLY A 89 41.23 -69.73 30.20
N SER A 90 40.78 -68.57 30.68
CA SER A 90 41.73 -67.50 31.05
C SER A 90 41.12 -66.48 32.01
N SER A 91 41.73 -66.42 33.20
CA SER A 91 41.38 -65.53 34.30
C SER A 91 42.11 -64.18 34.15
N SER A 92 41.42 -63.18 33.61
CA SER A 92 41.43 -61.78 34.05
C SER A 92 40.45 -61.01 33.15
N GLY A 93 39.52 -60.24 33.70
CA GLY A 93 38.37 -59.66 32.99
C GLY A 93 38.69 -58.60 31.94
N GLY A 94 39.33 -58.99 30.83
CA GLY A 94 39.39 -58.22 29.60
C GLY A 94 38.39 -58.78 28.59
N GLN A 95 37.51 -57.92 28.06
CA GLN A 95 36.75 -58.26 26.85
C GLN A 95 37.74 -58.64 25.75
N SER A 96 37.48 -59.73 25.03
CA SER A 96 38.30 -60.09 23.87
C SER A 96 38.25 -58.95 22.86
N PHE A 97 39.36 -58.69 22.16
CA PHE A 97 39.39 -57.73 21.06
C PHE A 97 38.32 -58.02 20.00
N TRP A 98 37.92 -59.28 19.86
CA TRP A 98 36.92 -59.75 18.90
C TRP A 98 35.47 -59.69 19.42
N ASP A 99 35.25 -59.30 20.69
CA ASP A 99 33.90 -59.15 21.22
C ASP A 99 33.18 -57.95 20.61
N SER A 100 31.92 -58.14 20.22
CA SER A 100 31.07 -57.08 19.65
C SER A 100 30.77 -55.92 20.61
N SER A 101 31.03 -56.12 21.91
CA SER A 101 30.91 -55.11 22.96
C SER A 101 32.21 -54.35 23.24
N TYR A 102 33.30 -54.69 22.55
CA TYR A 102 34.61 -54.06 22.71
C TYR A 102 34.62 -52.63 22.15
N GLN A 103 34.91 -51.64 23.00
CA GLN A 103 34.97 -50.23 22.60
C GLN A 103 36.32 -49.91 21.95
N HIS A 104 36.45 -50.16 20.65
CA HIS A 104 37.70 -49.92 19.89
C HIS A 104 38.23 -48.47 19.97
N VAL A 105 37.39 -47.48 20.27
CA VAL A 105 37.77 -46.06 20.34
C VAL A 105 38.54 -45.73 21.63
N SER A 106 38.37 -46.55 22.67
CA SER A 106 38.87 -46.28 24.03
C SER A 106 40.22 -46.94 24.34
N HIS A 107 40.71 -47.83 23.46
CA HIS A 107 41.91 -48.62 23.69
C HIS A 107 43.02 -48.30 22.68
N SER A 108 44.21 -48.01 23.18
CA SER A 108 45.43 -47.80 22.36
C SER A 108 45.80 -49.10 21.63
N LEU A 109 46.12 -49.00 20.34
CA LEU A 109 46.49 -50.09 19.41
C LEU A 109 47.61 -51.03 19.90
N ALA A 110 48.29 -50.72 21.02
CA ALA A 110 49.45 -51.43 21.52
C ALA A 110 49.13 -52.74 22.29
N HIS A 111 47.87 -53.04 22.62
CA HIS A 111 47.51 -54.16 23.53
C HIS A 111 46.33 -55.01 23.06
N ASN A 112 46.22 -55.29 21.76
CA ASN A 112 45.06 -55.98 21.19
C ASN A 112 45.22 -57.50 20.99
N VAL A 113 46.37 -58.07 21.35
CA VAL A 113 46.63 -59.52 21.21
C VAL A 113 46.91 -60.08 22.59
N PHE A 114 46.02 -60.92 23.11
CA PHE A 114 46.22 -61.64 24.36
C PHE A 114 46.93 -62.97 24.10
N GLU A 115 47.61 -63.52 25.12
CA GLU A 115 48.29 -64.82 25.05
C GLU A 115 47.34 -65.95 24.60
N GLY A 116 46.07 -65.88 25.02
CA GLY A 116 45.03 -66.81 24.57
C GLY A 116 44.73 -66.73 23.08
N ASP A 117 44.82 -65.56 22.47
CA ASP A 117 44.63 -65.37 21.03
C ASP A 117 45.79 -66.02 20.23
N LEU A 118 47.03 -65.92 20.75
CA LEU A 118 48.20 -66.58 20.17
C LEU A 118 48.04 -68.11 20.21
N GLN A 119 47.52 -68.65 21.30
CA GLN A 119 47.33 -70.10 21.43
C GLN A 119 46.18 -70.62 20.55
N CYS A 120 45.13 -69.82 20.34
CA CYS A 120 44.10 -70.11 19.35
C CYS A 120 44.67 -70.11 17.92
N LEU A 121 45.53 -69.15 17.58
CA LEU A 121 46.20 -69.07 16.27
C LEU A 121 47.15 -70.25 16.02
N LEU A 122 47.92 -70.68 17.03
CA LEU A 122 48.86 -71.81 16.90
C LEU A 122 48.16 -73.16 16.67
N ASN A 123 46.88 -73.28 17.06
CA ASN A 123 46.09 -74.50 16.88
C ASN A 123 45.27 -74.51 15.57
N GLN A 124 45.27 -73.41 14.81
CA GLN A 124 44.60 -73.33 13.51
C GLN A 124 45.54 -73.75 12.39
N ASP A 125 44.96 -74.34 11.32
CA ASP A 125 45.73 -74.59 10.11
C ASP A 125 46.04 -73.27 9.40
N LEU A 126 47.23 -73.18 8.79
CA LEU A 126 47.66 -71.98 8.08
C LEU A 126 46.67 -71.60 6.97
N SER A 127 46.06 -72.61 6.33
CA SER A 127 45.07 -72.44 5.28
C SER A 127 43.80 -71.74 5.79
N SER A 128 43.30 -72.11 6.98
CA SER A 128 42.09 -71.50 7.54
C SER A 128 42.34 -70.05 7.99
N VAL A 129 43.49 -69.78 8.61
CA VAL A 129 43.89 -68.41 8.98
C VAL A 129 43.98 -67.52 7.75
N GLN A 130 44.55 -68.03 6.65
CA GLN A 130 44.66 -67.30 5.40
C GLN A 130 43.28 -66.99 4.79
N GLU A 131 42.37 -67.96 4.77
CA GLU A 131 40.99 -67.77 4.28
C GLU A 131 40.23 -66.73 5.09
N ASP A 132 40.33 -66.79 6.42
CA ASP A 132 39.70 -65.83 7.33
C ASP A 132 40.23 -64.42 7.10
N ILE A 133 41.56 -64.25 7.00
CA ILE A 133 42.17 -62.94 6.69
C ILE A 133 41.64 -62.41 5.36
N CYS A 134 41.58 -63.24 4.32
CA CYS A 134 41.04 -62.85 3.01
C CYS A 134 39.56 -62.43 3.13
N ALA A 135 38.75 -63.17 3.87
CA ALA A 135 37.34 -62.84 4.09
C ALA A 135 37.17 -61.51 4.85
N PHE A 136 37.97 -61.28 5.89
CA PHE A 136 37.96 -60.03 6.64
C PHE A 136 38.41 -58.84 5.78
N LEU A 137 39.48 -59.00 4.99
CA LEU A 137 39.94 -57.96 4.07
C LEU A 137 38.88 -57.63 3.03
N HIS A 138 38.24 -58.64 2.44
CA HIS A 138 37.15 -58.42 1.49
C HIS A 138 35.96 -57.70 2.15
N LYS A 139 35.57 -58.10 3.36
CA LYS A 139 34.51 -57.44 4.13
C LYS A 139 34.86 -55.98 4.44
N ALA A 140 36.10 -55.71 4.81
CA ALA A 140 36.60 -54.35 5.07
C ALA A 140 36.61 -53.50 3.80
N GLU A 141 37.03 -54.05 2.67
CA GLU A 141 37.02 -53.40 1.36
C GLU A 141 35.58 -53.03 0.95
N VAL A 142 34.65 -53.99 0.98
CA VAL A 142 33.23 -53.76 0.63
C VAL A 142 32.59 -52.74 1.57
N SER A 143 32.88 -52.81 2.86
CA SER A 143 32.36 -51.85 3.85
C SER A 143 32.91 -50.44 3.62
N THR A 144 34.20 -50.32 3.30
CA THR A 144 34.85 -49.05 2.97
C THR A 144 34.22 -48.42 1.73
N ILE A 145 34.03 -49.20 0.66
CA ILE A 145 33.38 -48.72 -0.58
C ILE A 145 31.96 -48.26 -0.31
N ALA A 146 31.18 -49.01 0.49
CA ALA A 146 29.83 -48.64 0.86
C ALA A 146 29.77 -47.33 1.67
N LEU A 147 30.70 -47.15 2.62
CA LEU A 147 30.80 -45.92 3.41
C LEU A 147 31.22 -44.72 2.55
N CYS A 148 32.21 -44.87 1.67
CA CYS A 148 32.61 -43.83 0.72
C CYS A 148 31.43 -43.39 -0.16
N LYS A 149 30.64 -44.34 -0.67
CA LYS A 149 29.44 -44.04 -1.46
C LYS A 149 28.41 -43.24 -0.65
N LYS A 150 28.17 -43.64 0.60
CA LYS A 150 27.24 -42.94 1.51
C LYS A 150 27.73 -41.53 1.84
N LEU A 151 29.03 -41.35 2.09
CA LEU A 151 29.64 -40.05 2.36
C LEU A 151 29.49 -39.10 1.17
N ASN A 152 29.76 -39.58 -0.05
CA ASN A 152 29.56 -38.79 -1.26
C ASN A 152 28.10 -38.36 -1.45
N GLN A 153 27.15 -39.26 -1.18
CA GLN A 153 25.72 -38.92 -1.22
C GLN A 153 25.34 -37.87 -0.18
N MET A 154 25.86 -37.97 1.05
CA MET A 154 25.63 -36.99 2.10
C MET A 154 26.18 -35.62 1.70
N ASN A 155 27.39 -35.56 1.12
CA ASN A 155 27.99 -34.30 0.65
C ASN A 155 27.13 -33.63 -0.43
N LEU A 156 26.61 -34.39 -1.40
CA LEU A 156 25.68 -33.84 -2.42
C LEU A 156 24.39 -33.28 -1.81
N ILE A 157 23.84 -33.93 -0.79
CA ILE A 157 22.65 -33.45 -0.08
C ILE A 157 22.97 -32.17 0.70
N GLU A 158 24.14 -32.11 1.34
CA GLU A 158 24.60 -30.93 2.06
C GLU A 158 24.79 -29.73 1.13
N GLU A 159 25.46 -29.92 0.00
CA GLU A 159 25.61 -28.89 -1.04
C GLU A 159 24.26 -28.37 -1.54
N LYS A 160 23.30 -29.27 -1.77
CA LYS A 160 21.94 -28.90 -2.17
C LYS A 160 21.26 -28.04 -1.09
N LYS A 161 21.32 -28.46 0.17
CA LYS A 161 20.77 -27.70 1.30
C LYS A 161 21.44 -26.35 1.47
N ASN A 162 22.75 -26.26 1.27
CA ASN A 162 23.50 -25.00 1.33
C ASN A 162 23.03 -24.01 0.26
N LYS A 163 22.74 -24.49 -0.96
CA LYS A 163 22.14 -23.68 -2.02
C LYS A 163 20.74 -23.19 -1.63
N GLU A 164 19.89 -24.07 -1.13
CA GLU A 164 18.54 -23.70 -0.65
C GLU A 164 18.58 -22.66 0.47
N ILE A 165 19.49 -22.82 1.45
CA ILE A 165 19.71 -21.84 2.53
C ILE A 165 20.18 -20.51 1.97
N SER A 166 21.10 -20.50 1.00
CA SER A 166 21.58 -19.26 0.39
C SER A 166 20.45 -18.51 -0.35
N ALA A 167 19.60 -19.23 -1.09
CA ALA A 167 18.44 -18.64 -1.76
C ALA A 167 17.42 -18.07 -0.75
N ALA A 168 17.13 -18.82 0.32
CA ALA A 168 16.24 -18.34 1.38
C ALA A 168 16.77 -17.08 2.08
N LYS A 169 18.08 -16.98 2.31
CA LYS A 169 18.70 -15.78 2.89
C LYS A 169 18.53 -14.54 2.01
N VAL A 170 18.69 -14.69 0.69
CA VAL A 170 18.46 -13.60 -0.27
C VAL A 170 17.01 -13.14 -0.24
N GLU A 171 16.06 -14.08 -0.21
CA GLU A 171 14.63 -13.76 -0.17
C GLU A 171 14.24 -13.06 1.14
N ILE A 172 14.78 -13.50 2.29
CA ILE A 172 14.58 -12.82 3.58
C ILE A 172 15.10 -11.39 3.52
N ALA A 173 16.28 -11.16 2.93
CA ALA A 173 16.82 -9.81 2.78
C ALA A 173 15.91 -8.93 1.90
N ARG A 174 15.39 -9.48 0.80
CA ARG A 174 14.45 -8.80 -0.09
C ARG A 174 13.16 -8.41 0.64
N LEU A 175 12.55 -9.34 1.37
CA LEU A 175 11.33 -9.10 2.14
C LEU A 175 11.52 -8.08 3.27
N ASN A 176 12.71 -8.04 3.89
CA ASN A 176 13.02 -7.02 4.90
C ASN A 176 13.05 -5.61 4.31
N VAL A 177 13.55 -5.44 3.08
CA VAL A 177 13.51 -4.14 2.38
C VAL A 177 12.07 -3.73 2.11
N GLU A 178 11.25 -4.63 1.58
CA GLU A 178 9.82 -4.37 1.32
C GLU A 178 9.04 -4.02 2.60
N LEU A 179 9.38 -4.65 3.73
CA LEU A 179 8.78 -4.36 5.02
C LEU A 179 9.08 -2.92 5.47
N VAL A 180 10.32 -2.47 5.32
CA VAL A 180 10.71 -1.09 5.65
C VAL A 180 10.01 -0.08 4.73
N GLU A 181 9.88 -0.38 3.44
CA GLU A 181 9.12 0.46 2.51
C GLU A 181 7.64 0.55 2.88
N TYR A 182 7.02 -0.57 3.23
CA TYR A 182 5.64 -0.63 3.70
C TYR A 182 5.43 0.20 4.97
N GLU A 183 6.33 0.11 5.95
CA GLU A 183 6.26 0.92 7.17
C GLU A 183 6.39 2.43 6.88
N ASN A 184 7.26 2.81 5.94
CA ASN A 184 7.39 4.20 5.51
C ASN A 184 6.11 4.71 4.81
N LEU A 185 5.51 3.91 3.92
CA LEU A 185 4.23 4.25 3.28
C LEU A 185 3.11 4.39 4.32
N LYS A 186 3.07 3.49 5.31
CA LYS A 186 2.11 3.54 6.42
C LYS A 186 2.27 4.82 7.25
N ARG A 187 3.51 5.29 7.47
CA ARG A 187 3.76 6.57 8.16
C ARG A 187 3.25 7.76 7.36
N LYS A 188 3.58 7.83 6.06
CA LYS A 188 3.10 8.89 5.16
C LYS A 188 1.58 8.93 5.06
N LEU A 189 0.93 7.77 5.02
CA LEU A 189 -0.54 7.69 5.01
C LEU A 189 -1.16 8.33 6.26
N LYS A 190 -0.58 8.08 7.44
CA LYS A 190 -1.03 8.71 8.70
C LYS A 190 -0.82 10.22 8.70
N GLU A 191 0.30 10.70 8.18
CA GLU A 191 0.58 12.14 8.05
C GLU A 191 -0.44 12.82 7.14
N GLU A 192 -0.76 12.22 5.98
CA GLU A 192 -1.81 12.73 5.08
C GLU A 192 -3.21 12.67 5.71
N GLU A 193 -3.52 11.64 6.49
CA GLU A 193 -4.79 11.56 7.25
C GLU A 193 -4.91 12.71 8.25
N THR A 194 -3.83 13.02 9.00
CA THR A 194 -3.82 14.18 9.90
C THR A 194 -3.94 15.50 9.16
N ARG A 195 -3.24 15.67 8.03
CA ARG A 195 -3.32 16.88 7.19
C ARG A 195 -4.73 17.07 6.61
N SER A 196 -5.39 15.98 6.21
CA SER A 196 -6.77 16.01 5.73
C SER A 196 -7.75 16.41 6.84
N ALA A 197 -7.53 15.94 8.07
CA ALA A 197 -8.36 16.33 9.22
C ALA A 197 -8.22 17.82 9.53
N GLU A 198 -7.00 18.36 9.52
CA GLU A 198 -6.72 19.79 9.71
C GLU A 198 -7.38 20.66 8.63
N LEU A 199 -7.26 20.27 7.35
CA LEU A 199 -7.94 20.95 6.25
C LEU A 199 -9.47 20.90 6.39
N GLY A 200 -10.01 19.78 6.88
CA GLY A 200 -11.43 19.67 7.18
C GLY A 200 -11.91 20.64 8.26
N ILE A 201 -11.08 20.91 9.28
CA ILE A 201 -11.37 21.92 10.31
C ILE A 201 -11.29 23.33 9.71
N ALA A 202 -10.24 23.63 8.95
CA ALA A 202 -10.05 24.94 8.31
C ALA A 202 -11.19 25.28 7.34
N LEU A 203 -11.67 24.29 6.58
CA LEU A 203 -12.81 24.47 5.68
C LEU A 203 -14.08 24.83 6.44
N LYS A 204 -14.37 24.14 7.55
CA LYS A 204 -15.54 24.45 8.40
C LYS A 204 -15.46 25.85 9.00
N GLU A 205 -14.27 26.27 9.44
CA GLU A 205 -14.06 27.63 9.96
C GLU A 205 -14.27 28.69 8.86
N ALA A 206 -13.74 28.43 7.66
CA ALA A 206 -13.92 29.33 6.51
C ALA A 206 -15.38 29.44 6.10
N MET A 207 -16.14 28.33 6.11
CA MET A 207 -17.59 28.34 5.85
C MET A 207 -18.31 29.22 6.87
N ARG A 208 -18.03 29.05 8.17
CA ARG A 208 -18.64 29.89 9.21
C ARG A 208 -18.35 31.38 9.02
N LYS A 209 -17.10 31.73 8.70
CA LYS A 209 -16.73 33.13 8.40
C LYS A 209 -17.45 33.67 7.15
N SER A 210 -17.63 32.82 6.14
CA SER A 210 -18.41 33.18 4.95
C SER A 210 -19.86 33.47 5.32
N ASP A 211 -20.49 32.65 6.16
CA ASP A 211 -21.87 32.87 6.63
C ASP A 211 -21.99 34.14 7.46
N GLU A 212 -21.02 34.43 8.34
CA GLU A 212 -20.96 35.68 9.12
C GLU A 212 -20.88 36.91 8.19
N ILE A 213 -20.01 36.86 7.18
CA ILE A 213 -19.84 37.94 6.19
C ILE A 213 -21.12 38.14 5.37
N GLU A 214 -21.76 37.07 4.93
CA GLU A 214 -23.04 37.13 4.20
C GLU A 214 -24.13 37.83 5.03
N VAL A 215 -24.23 37.52 6.32
CA VAL A 215 -25.16 38.21 7.24
C VAL A 215 -24.81 39.69 7.37
N HIS A 216 -23.53 40.04 7.46
CA HIS A 216 -23.09 41.43 7.49
C HIS A 216 -23.44 42.19 6.21
N PHE A 217 -23.28 41.57 5.04
CA PHE A 217 -23.64 42.17 3.76
C PHE A 217 -25.14 42.46 3.68
N ARG A 218 -26.00 41.52 4.07
CA ARG A 218 -27.46 41.74 4.08
C ARG A 218 -27.87 42.89 4.99
N ARG A 219 -27.23 43.02 6.16
CA ARG A 219 -27.48 44.15 7.05
C ARG A 219 -27.10 45.48 6.41
N LEU A 220 -25.92 45.54 5.79
CA LEU A 220 -25.46 46.75 5.11
C LEU A 220 -26.37 47.13 3.93
N GLU A 221 -26.89 46.14 3.21
CA GLU A 221 -27.85 46.34 2.13
C GLU A 221 -29.15 46.95 2.67
N MET A 222 -29.73 46.39 3.74
CA MET A 222 -30.90 46.97 4.41
C MET A 222 -30.67 48.40 4.92
N ASP A 223 -29.53 48.64 5.57
CA ASP A 223 -29.17 49.97 6.08
C ASP A 223 -29.00 50.99 4.93
N ALA A 224 -28.51 50.54 3.77
CA ALA A 224 -28.38 51.38 2.58
C ALA A 224 -29.74 51.71 1.97
N GLU A 225 -30.65 50.73 1.85
CA GLU A 225 -32.03 50.94 1.38
C GLU A 225 -32.82 51.89 2.31
N GLU A 226 -32.66 51.77 3.63
CA GLU A 226 -33.30 52.67 4.59
C GLU A 226 -32.77 54.11 4.43
N LYS A 227 -31.45 54.26 4.29
CA LYS A 227 -30.85 55.57 4.04
C LYS A 227 -31.32 56.16 2.71
N GLU A 228 -31.36 55.38 1.64
CA GLU A 228 -31.85 55.82 0.34
C GLU A 228 -33.27 56.37 0.44
N LYS A 229 -34.18 55.65 1.12
CA LYS A 229 -35.55 56.14 1.37
C LYS A 229 -35.56 57.46 2.15
N SER A 230 -34.77 57.55 3.22
CA SER A 230 -34.68 58.78 4.02
C SER A 230 -34.13 59.97 3.23
N TRP A 231 -33.20 59.73 2.30
CA TRP A 231 -32.65 60.76 1.43
C TRP A 231 -33.69 61.22 0.40
N CYS A 232 -34.42 60.30 -0.23
CA CYS A 232 -35.51 60.65 -1.15
C CYS A 232 -36.61 61.44 -0.45
N GLU A 233 -37.03 61.04 0.75
CA GLU A 233 -38.03 61.78 1.55
C GLU A 233 -37.55 63.18 1.91
N GLN A 234 -36.28 63.33 2.29
CA GLN A 234 -35.69 64.62 2.61
C GLN A 234 -35.54 65.51 1.37
N GLU A 235 -35.16 64.93 0.23
CA GLU A 235 -35.07 65.62 -1.06
C GLU A 235 -36.44 66.13 -1.49
N GLU A 236 -37.48 65.29 -1.45
CA GLU A 236 -38.86 65.66 -1.74
C GLU A 236 -39.35 66.78 -0.81
N LYS A 237 -39.08 66.67 0.49
CA LYS A 237 -39.41 67.72 1.46
C LYS A 237 -38.76 69.05 1.11
N MET A 238 -37.47 69.05 0.77
CA MET A 238 -36.74 70.27 0.39
C MET A 238 -37.25 70.85 -0.93
N ALA A 239 -37.59 69.99 -1.90
CA ALA A 239 -38.18 70.42 -3.17
C ALA A 239 -39.55 71.10 -2.93
N ASN A 240 -40.40 70.53 -2.08
CA ASN A 240 -41.68 71.10 -1.69
C ASN A 240 -41.51 72.43 -0.92
N GLU A 241 -40.55 72.53 -0.01
CA GLU A 241 -40.23 73.78 0.71
C GLU A 241 -39.70 74.87 -0.25
N ALA A 242 -38.86 74.50 -1.21
CA ALA A 242 -38.37 75.42 -2.24
C ALA A 242 -39.49 75.90 -3.16
N ALA A 243 -40.37 75.00 -3.62
CA ALA A 243 -41.52 75.33 -4.46
C ALA A 243 -42.51 76.26 -3.74
N THR A 244 -42.84 75.96 -2.47
CA THR A 244 -43.70 76.82 -1.65
C THR A 244 -43.09 78.20 -1.42
N THR A 245 -41.79 78.27 -1.10
CA THR A 245 -41.08 79.55 -0.93
C THR A 245 -41.05 80.37 -2.22
N TYR A 246 -40.82 79.72 -3.37
CA TYR A 246 -40.86 80.37 -4.68
C TYR A 246 -42.26 80.90 -5.01
N GLY A 247 -43.31 80.11 -4.79
CA GLY A 247 -44.69 80.53 -5.02
C GLY A 247 -45.09 81.76 -4.20
N VAL A 248 -44.75 81.77 -2.90
CA VAL A 248 -44.99 82.95 -2.03
C VAL A 248 -44.20 84.17 -2.52
N GLY A 249 -42.93 84.00 -2.88
CA GLY A 249 -42.09 85.08 -3.40
C GLY A 249 -42.59 85.64 -4.74
N PHE A 250 -43.09 84.79 -5.61
CA PHE A 250 -43.66 85.15 -6.91
C PHE A 250 -44.94 85.99 -6.74
N GLU A 251 -45.87 85.57 -5.88
CA GLU A 251 -47.07 86.35 -5.58
C GLU A 251 -46.75 87.71 -4.97
N ALA A 252 -45.81 87.75 -4.02
CA ALA A 252 -45.35 89.02 -3.45
C ALA A 252 -44.78 89.97 -4.53
N ALA A 253 -44.06 89.44 -5.52
CA ALA A 253 -43.56 90.22 -6.65
C ALA A 253 -44.70 90.70 -7.57
N LEU A 254 -45.70 89.86 -7.85
CA LEU A 254 -46.90 90.28 -8.60
C LEU A 254 -47.66 91.38 -7.87
N GLU A 255 -47.83 91.29 -6.55
CA GLU A 255 -48.43 92.35 -5.74
C GLU A 255 -47.66 93.67 -5.85
N GLN A 256 -46.32 93.63 -5.80
CA GLN A 256 -45.49 94.83 -6.02
C GLN A 256 -45.72 95.44 -7.40
N VAL A 257 -45.83 94.63 -8.47
CA VAL A 257 -46.14 95.13 -9.82
C VAL A 257 -47.53 95.76 -9.88
N ARG A 258 -48.55 95.14 -9.27
CA ARG A 258 -49.91 95.69 -9.19
C ARG A 258 -49.93 97.06 -8.50
N LEU A 259 -49.13 97.24 -7.44
CA LEU A 259 -49.00 98.52 -6.74
C LEU A 259 -48.30 99.60 -7.59
N LEU A 260 -47.26 99.23 -8.35
CA LEU A 260 -46.50 100.17 -9.19
C LEU A 260 -47.23 100.54 -10.49
N CYS A 261 -47.97 99.59 -11.09
CA CYS A 261 -48.62 99.71 -12.39
C CYS A 261 -50.06 99.13 -12.37
N PRO A 262 -51.07 99.88 -11.89
CA PRO A 262 -52.42 99.32 -11.67
C PRO A 262 -53.16 98.84 -12.92
N THR A 263 -52.75 99.29 -14.11
CA THR A 263 -53.37 98.90 -15.39
C THR A 263 -52.66 97.73 -16.09
N ALA A 264 -51.62 97.15 -15.49
CA ALA A 264 -50.92 96.00 -16.07
C ALA A 264 -51.80 94.74 -16.01
N ASP A 265 -52.00 94.09 -17.16
CA ASP A 265 -52.69 92.80 -17.22
C ASP A 265 -51.73 91.68 -16.82
N LEU A 266 -51.95 91.12 -15.63
CA LEU A 266 -51.18 89.99 -15.08
C LEU A 266 -51.95 88.67 -15.16
N SER A 267 -53.08 88.62 -15.87
CA SER A 267 -53.93 87.42 -15.94
C SER A 267 -53.26 86.23 -16.63
N GLY A 268 -52.26 86.47 -17.46
CA GLY A 268 -51.47 85.43 -18.13
C GLY A 268 -50.24 84.95 -17.35
N VAL A 269 -49.92 85.58 -16.22
CA VAL A 269 -48.72 85.28 -15.44
C VAL A 269 -49.09 84.24 -14.38
N ASP A 270 -48.58 83.03 -14.60
CA ASP A 270 -48.86 81.86 -13.77
C ASP A 270 -47.53 81.30 -13.24
N ALA A 271 -47.46 81.09 -11.92
CA ALA A 271 -46.30 80.55 -11.24
C ALA A 271 -46.06 79.07 -11.60
N GLU A 272 -47.10 78.37 -12.05
CA GLU A 272 -47.07 76.94 -12.35
C GLU A 272 -46.64 76.65 -13.80
N LYS A 273 -46.50 77.67 -14.66
CA LYS A 273 -46.05 77.47 -16.03
C LYS A 273 -44.57 77.17 -16.11
N VAL A 274 -44.24 76.01 -16.67
CA VAL A 274 -42.87 75.55 -16.85
C VAL A 274 -42.40 75.87 -18.27
N VAL A 275 -41.16 76.32 -18.42
CA VAL A 275 -40.56 76.54 -19.74
C VAL A 275 -39.90 75.25 -20.22
N ILE A 276 -40.50 74.61 -21.23
CA ILE A 276 -39.94 73.44 -21.92
C ILE A 276 -39.62 73.87 -23.34
N ASP A 277 -38.34 73.73 -23.75
CA ASP A 277 -37.85 74.10 -25.08
C ASP A 277 -38.21 75.53 -25.54
N GLY A 278 -38.24 76.48 -24.59
CA GLY A 278 -38.53 77.89 -24.86
C GLY A 278 -40.02 78.23 -24.99
N ASN A 279 -40.92 77.28 -24.78
CA ASN A 279 -42.36 77.52 -24.72
C ASN A 279 -42.88 77.36 -23.28
N PHE A 280 -43.85 78.19 -22.88
CA PHE A 280 -44.58 78.01 -21.63
C PHE A 280 -45.60 76.88 -21.79
N VAL A 281 -45.48 75.87 -20.95
CA VAL A 281 -46.42 74.74 -20.88
C VAL A 281 -47.04 74.73 -19.50
N ASP A 282 -48.32 74.38 -19.40
CA ASP A 282 -48.98 74.16 -18.12
C ASP A 282 -48.25 73.00 -17.41
N GLY A 283 -47.83 73.25 -16.16
CA GLY A 283 -47.01 72.34 -15.35
C GLY A 283 -47.73 71.11 -14.84
#